data_AF-A0A4Q3TZQ0-F1
#
_entry.id   AF-A0A4Q3TZQ0-F1
#
_cell.length_a   1.000
_cell.length_b   1.000
_cell.length_c   1.000
_cell.angle_alpha   90.00
_cell.angle_beta   90.00
_cell.angle_gamma   90.00
#
_symmetry.space_group_name_H-M   'P 1'
#
loop_
_entity.id
_entity.type
_entity.pdbx_description
1 polymer ?
#
loop_
_entity_poly.entity_id
_entity_poly.type
_entity_poly.pdbx_seq_one_letter_code
_entity_poly.pdbx_strand_id
1 'polypeptide(L)'
;MKILMVLTSHDQLGDTGKKTGFWLEEFAAPYYALKDAGAEITLASPKGGQPPLAPKSDDADAQTDDTRRFKADADAQKVLA
;
A
#
# COMPACT_ATOMS: atom_id res chain seq x y z
N MET A 1 2.52 1.76 -20.54
CA MET A 1 1.42 0.90 -20.05
C MET A 1 0.78 1.59 -18.86
N LYS A 2 -0.55 1.55 -18.71
CA LYS A 2 -1.26 2.17 -17.57
C LYS A 2 -1.84 1.09 -16.67
N ILE A 3 -1.66 1.21 -15.36
CA ILE A 3 -2.10 0.22 -14.36
C ILE A 3 -2.87 0.93 -13.26
N LEU A 4 -4.03 0.38 -12.92
CA LEU A 4 -4.79 0.78 -11.74
C LEU A 4 -4.57 -0.27 -10.64
N MET A 5 -3.97 0.14 -9.52
CA MET A 5 -3.89 -0.70 -8.32
C MET A 5 -4.95 -0.22 -7.32
N VAL A 6 -5.84 -1.13 -6.91
CA VAL A 6 -6.94 -0.81 -5.99
C VAL A 6 -6.63 -1.38 -4.62
N LEU A 7 -6.58 -0.52 -3.61
CA LEU A 7 -6.33 -0.86 -2.21
C LEU A 7 -7.64 -0.84 -1.42
N THR A 8 -7.74 -1.69 -0.40
CA THR A 8 -8.95 -1.74 0.45
C THR A 8 -9.18 -0.39 1.16
N SER A 9 -10.44 -0.05 1.42
CA SER A 9 -10.82 1.03 2.35
C SER A 9 -11.33 0.50 3.70
N HIS A 10 -11.14 -0.79 3.97
CA HIS A 10 -11.65 -1.47 5.16
C HIS A 10 -10.55 -1.55 6.23
N ASP A 11 -10.80 -1.01 7.42
CA ASP A 11 -9.79 -0.80 8.47
C ASP A 11 -10.03 -1.64 9.74
N GLN A 12 -11.08 -2.47 9.80
CA GLN A 12 -11.41 -3.32 10.94
C GLN A 12 -11.55 -4.79 10.54
N LEU A 13 -11.05 -5.71 11.35
CA LEU A 13 -11.17 -7.15 11.09
C LEU A 13 -12.50 -7.69 11.65
N GLY A 14 -13.55 -7.65 10.82
CA GLY A 14 -14.89 -8.10 11.20
C GLY A 14 -15.37 -7.43 12.48
N ASP A 15 -15.97 -8.20 13.40
CA ASP A 15 -16.49 -7.68 14.67
C ASP A 15 -15.48 -7.77 15.83
N THR A 16 -14.19 -7.98 15.53
CA THR A 16 -13.17 -8.22 16.57
C THR A 16 -12.64 -6.95 17.23
N GLY A 17 -12.93 -5.77 16.65
CA GLY A 17 -12.35 -4.49 17.04
C GLY A 17 -10.87 -4.31 16.68
N LYS A 18 -10.21 -5.32 16.08
CA LYS A 18 -8.81 -5.23 15.66
C LYS A 18 -8.69 -4.43 14.36
N LYS A 19 -7.67 -3.58 14.26
CA LYS A 19 -7.35 -2.84 13.04
C LYS A 19 -6.77 -3.76 11.96
N THR A 20 -7.13 -3.49 10.71
CA THR A 20 -6.61 -4.13 9.50
C THR A 20 -6.48 -3.09 8.38
N GLY A 21 -6.11 -3.53 7.18
CA GLY A 21 -5.92 -2.68 6.02
C GLY A 21 -5.29 -3.48 4.87
N PHE A 22 -4.67 -2.78 3.92
CA PHE A 22 -3.79 -3.45 2.95
C PHE A 22 -2.48 -3.88 3.63
N TRP A 23 -1.83 -4.90 3.10
CA TRP A 23 -0.52 -5.35 3.56
C TRP A 23 0.60 -4.60 2.83
N LEU A 24 1.52 -3.96 3.55
CA LEU A 24 2.52 -3.04 2.96
C LEU A 24 3.32 -3.69 1.83
N GLU A 25 3.88 -4.87 2.06
CA GLU A 25 4.71 -5.57 1.08
C GLU A 25 3.93 -5.98 -0.18
N GLU A 26 2.69 -6.43 -0.01
CA GLU A 26 1.83 -6.83 -1.13
C GLU A 26 1.48 -5.64 -2.05
N PHE A 27 1.65 -4.42 -1.55
CA PHE A 27 1.56 -3.20 -2.35
C PHE A 27 2.95 -2.75 -2.86
N ALA A 28 3.93 -2.58 -1.97
CA ALA A 28 5.20 -1.95 -2.29
C ALA A 28 6.01 -2.72 -3.35
N ALA A 29 6.10 -4.05 -3.20
CA ALA A 29 6.86 -4.89 -4.13
C ALA A 29 6.34 -4.82 -5.57
N PRO A 30 5.05 -5.11 -5.86
CA PRO A 30 4.55 -4.97 -7.23
C PRO A 30 4.50 -3.51 -7.70
N TYR A 31 4.24 -2.54 -6.81
CA TYR A 31 4.28 -1.13 -7.17
C TYR A 31 5.63 -0.73 -7.75
N TYR A 32 6.73 -1.07 -7.07
CA TYR A 32 8.07 -0.73 -7.55
C TYR A 32 8.50 -1.57 -8.75
N ALA A 33 8.19 -2.87 -8.77
CA ALA A 33 8.48 -3.70 -9.94
C ALA A 33 7.86 -3.14 -11.23
N LEU A 34 6.62 -2.64 -11.15
CA LEU A 34 5.91 -2.06 -12.29
C LEU A 34 6.36 -0.62 -12.59
N LYS A 35 6.57 0.20 -11.57
CA LYS A 35 7.04 1.59 -11.71
C LYS A 35 8.41 1.64 -12.36
N ASP A 36 9.33 0.81 -11.90
CA ASP A 36 10.70 0.74 -12.41
C ASP A 36 10.75 0.16 -13.84
N ALA A 37 9.75 -0.65 -14.22
CA ALA A 37 9.53 -1.09 -15.60
C ALA A 37 8.88 0.00 -16.50
N GLY A 38 8.64 1.20 -15.99
CA GLY A 38 8.09 2.33 -16.75
C GLY A 38 6.56 2.32 -16.89
N ALA A 39 5.83 1.60 -16.03
CA ALA A 39 4.37 1.70 -15.99
C ALA A 39 3.91 3.01 -15.35
N GLU A 40 2.84 3.59 -15.89
CA GLU A 40 2.10 4.68 -15.24
C GLU A 40 1.08 4.05 -14.29
N ILE A 41 1.27 4.25 -12.99
CA ILE A 41 0.44 3.63 -11.95
C ILE A 41 -0.50 4.68 -11.35
N THR A 42 -1.79 4.35 -11.32
CA THR A 42 -2.81 5.07 -10.56
C THR A 42 -3.23 4.22 -9.38
N LEU A 43 -3.37 4.83 -8.20
CA LEU A 43 -3.90 4.18 -7.00
C LEU A 43 -5.34 4.62 -6.77
N ALA A 44 -6.17 3.70 -6.29
CA ALA A 44 -7.54 4.01 -5.87
C ALA A 44 -7.94 3.14 -4.69
N SER A 45 -8.99 3.55 -3.98
CA SER A 45 -9.64 2.73 -2.96
C SER A 45 -11.17 2.85 -3.10
N PRO A 46 -11.96 1.83 -2.70
CA PRO A 46 -13.42 1.86 -2.87
C PRO A 46 -14.13 3.10 -2.31
N LYS A 47 -13.64 3.66 -1.19
CA LYS A 47 -14.20 4.88 -0.57
C LYS A 47 -13.45 6.17 -0.98
N GLY A 48 -12.40 6.06 -1.79
CA GLY A 48 -11.47 7.17 -2.05
C GLY A 48 -10.63 7.54 -0.81
N GLY A 49 -9.73 8.51 -0.99
CA GLY A 49 -8.80 8.96 0.04
C GLY A 49 -7.79 7.89 0.46
N GLN A 50 -7.10 8.17 1.57
CA GLN A 50 -6.02 7.34 2.09
C GLN A 50 -6.50 5.93 2.48
N PRO A 51 -6.05 4.86 1.80
CA PRO A 51 -6.38 3.50 2.20
C PRO A 51 -5.69 3.16 3.53
N PRO A 52 -6.38 2.45 4.45
CA PRO A 52 -5.80 2.04 5.73
C PRO A 52 -4.71 0.99 5.54
N LEU A 53 -3.59 1.18 6.23
CA LEU A 53 -2.52 0.20 6.34
C LEU A 53 -2.82 -0.80 7.46
N ALA A 54 -2.63 -2.10 7.21
CA ALA A 54 -2.68 -3.09 8.27
C ALA A 54 -1.47 -2.91 9.21
N PRO A 55 -1.65 -2.60 10.51
CA PRO A 55 -0.52 -2.26 11.40
C PRO A 55 0.56 -3.34 11.46
N LYS A 56 0.14 -4.61 11.46
CA LYS A 56 1.06 -5.77 11.47
C LYS A 56 1.98 -5.85 10.25
N SER A 57 1.56 -5.30 9.12
CA SER A 57 2.39 -5.29 7.91
C SER A 57 3.51 -4.25 7.99
N ASP A 58 3.48 -3.38 9.00
CA ASP A 58 4.48 -2.36 9.24
C ASP A 58 5.46 -2.69 10.38
N ASP A 59 5.27 -3.83 11.04
CA ASP A 59 6.15 -4.33 12.09
C ASP A 59 7.57 -4.60 11.53
N ALA A 60 8.58 -4.56 12.40
CA ALA A 60 9.98 -4.63 12.00
C ALA A 60 10.37 -5.95 11.29
N ASP A 61 9.74 -7.06 11.68
CA ASP A 61 9.92 -8.39 11.08
C ASP A 61 9.17 -8.56 9.74
N ALA A 62 8.23 -7.67 9.42
CA ALA A 62 7.52 -7.64 8.14
C ALA A 62 8.23 -6.77 7.09
N GLN A 63 9.36 -6.12 7.42
CA GLN A 63 10.03 -5.18 6.51
C GLN A 63 10.93 -5.85 5.48
N THR A 64 10.77 -5.44 4.22
CA THR A 64 11.62 -5.80 3.08
C THR A 64 12.36 -4.57 2.56
N ASP A 65 13.15 -4.73 1.51
CA ASP A 65 13.80 -3.60 0.86
C ASP A 65 12.79 -2.68 0.16
N ASP A 66 11.71 -3.24 -0.41
CA ASP A 66 10.65 -2.46 -1.04
C ASP A 66 9.80 -1.70 -0.02
N THR A 67 9.48 -2.29 1.15
CA THR A 67 8.78 -1.55 2.21
C THR A 67 9.64 -0.41 2.77
N ARG A 68 10.96 -0.63 2.93
CA ARG A 68 11.90 0.42 3.36
C ARG A 68 12.01 1.54 2.33
N ARG A 69 12.08 1.19 1.04
CA ARG A 69 12.06 2.15 -0.06
C ARG A 69 10.77 2.96 -0.02
N PHE A 70 9.62 2.31 0.14
CA PHE A 70 8.33 2.98 0.24
C PHE A 70 8.27 3.98 1.40
N LYS A 71 8.79 3.60 2.58
CA LYS A 71 8.87 4.50 3.75
C LYS A 71 9.74 5.73 3.51
N ALA A 72 10.74 5.64 2.64
CA ALA A 72 11.63 6.74 2.29
C ALA A 72 11.14 7.55 1.07
N ASP A 73 10.18 7.03 0.30
CA ASP A 73 9.65 7.65 -0.92
C ASP A 73 8.43 8.53 -0.61
N ALA A 74 8.69 9.79 -0.29
CA ALA A 74 7.65 10.77 0.01
C ALA A 74 6.67 11.00 -1.15
N ASP A 75 7.09 10.76 -2.39
CA ASP A 75 6.22 10.92 -3.54
C ASP A 75 5.29 9.72 -3.69
N ALA A 76 5.79 8.49 -3.56
CA ALA A 76 4.94 7.29 -3.53
C ALA A 76 3.92 7.33 -2.37
N GLN A 77 4.29 7.88 -1.22
CA GLN A 77 3.37 8.08 -0.10
C GLN A 77 2.26 9.09 -0.41
N LYS A 78 2.57 10.18 -1.14
CA LYS A 78 1.54 11.13 -1.57
C LYS A 78 0.55 10.51 -2.55
N VAL A 79 0.95 9.53 -3.37
CA VAL A 79 0.03 8.85 -4.29
C VAL A 79 -1.03 8.03 -3.54
N LEU A 80 -0.79 7.65 -2.27
CA LEU A 80 -1.82 7.01 -1.46
C LEU A 80 -2.93 7.97 -1.01
N ALA A 81 -2.79 9.30 -1.17
CA ALA A 81 -3.71 10.33 -0.65
C ALA A 81 -4.38 11.17 -1.75
#